data_AF-E2S4I9-F1
#
_entry.id   AF-E2S4I9-F1
#
_cell.length_a   1.000
_cell.length_b   1.000
_cell.length_c   1.000
_cell.angle_alpha   90.00
_cell.angle_beta   90.00
_cell.angle_gamma   90.00
#
_symmetry.space_group_name_H-M   'P 1'
#
loop_
_entity.id
_entity.type
_entity.pdbx_description
1 polymer ?
#
loop_
_entity_poly.entity_id
_entity_poly.type
_entity_poly.pdbx_seq_one_letter_code
_entity_poly.pdbx_strand_id
1 'polypeptide(L)'
;MGNRVTPGPSLIPLPLCPWWLPVSRGLAVGYVATFQVSHGSFIYVLSIAGGVGGTITLAAYGYWLREKEWYTPKWMQVMRMDNAVAYAVTGIFVLATLALGAELLYSANVAVSDNDQGLVDMADILEDRYGTFMSKLFIVGFFSAAFSSCLGVWNGVSLMFADYIGHLKKIPQGDPRTNTGGKYYRAYLIWLTFPPMLLLLLGKPTGLIIAYGVLGALFMPFLGLTLLVLLNTKHTPKQWRNGWIVNTLMAVISVAFVYLCVSQLGEIL
;
A
#
# COMPACT_ATOMS: atom_id res chain seq x y z
N MET A 1 -23.16 -19.19 -49.97
CA MET A 1 -23.02 -17.72 -50.06
C MET A 1 -22.81 -17.20 -48.65
N GLY A 2 -21.56 -16.98 -48.27
CA GLY A 2 -21.19 -16.49 -46.94
C GLY A 2 -21.14 -14.96 -46.93
N ASN A 3 -21.84 -14.35 -45.99
CA ASN A 3 -21.70 -12.92 -45.70
C ASN A 3 -20.55 -12.73 -44.70
N ARG A 4 -19.40 -12.31 -45.23
CA ARG A 4 -18.32 -11.70 -44.43
C ARG A 4 -18.82 -10.33 -43.96
N VAL A 5 -19.03 -10.19 -42.66
CA VAL A 5 -19.12 -8.87 -42.03
C VAL A 5 -17.71 -8.31 -42.00
N THR A 6 -17.43 -7.31 -42.84
CA THR A 6 -16.21 -6.51 -42.81
C THR A 6 -16.23 -5.64 -41.55
N PRO A 7 -15.22 -5.69 -40.66
CA PRO A 7 -15.06 -4.64 -39.66
C PRO A 7 -14.54 -3.39 -40.38
N GLY A 8 -15.33 -2.32 -40.38
CA GLY A 8 -14.88 -1.01 -40.85
C GLY A 8 -13.79 -0.43 -39.94
N PRO A 9 -12.90 0.41 -40.46
CA PRO A 9 -11.84 1.00 -39.66
C PRO A 9 -12.42 2.16 -38.83
N SER A 10 -12.87 1.90 -37.61
CA SER A 10 -13.02 2.96 -36.61
C SER A 10 -11.66 3.21 -35.94
N LEU A 11 -10.68 3.64 -36.76
CA LEU A 11 -9.54 4.39 -36.29
C LEU A 11 -10.08 5.75 -35.87
N ILE A 12 -10.43 5.91 -34.59
CA ILE A 12 -10.45 7.25 -34.00
C ILE A 12 -8.98 7.69 -34.02
N PRO A 13 -8.61 8.72 -34.78
CA PRO A 13 -7.27 9.26 -34.71
C PRO A 13 -7.17 9.98 -33.35
N LEU A 14 -6.49 9.36 -32.40
CA LEU A 14 -6.07 9.98 -31.15
C LEU A 14 -4.70 10.64 -31.35
N PRO A 15 -4.66 11.91 -31.79
CA PRO A 15 -3.64 12.80 -31.26
C PRO A 15 -4.26 13.99 -30.50
N LEU A 16 -5.59 14.05 -30.33
CA LEU A 16 -6.28 15.25 -29.83
C LEU A 16 -7.11 15.09 -28.55
N CYS A 17 -7.20 13.89 -27.97
CA CYS A 17 -7.78 13.75 -26.63
C CYS A 17 -6.63 13.55 -25.64
N PRO A 18 -6.28 14.57 -24.86
CA PRO A 18 -5.28 14.39 -23.83
C PRO A 18 -5.65 13.25 -22.87
N TRP A 19 -4.68 12.40 -22.56
CA TRP A 19 -4.80 11.26 -21.63
C TRP A 19 -5.35 11.67 -20.25
N TRP A 20 -5.25 12.95 -19.87
CA TRP A 20 -5.82 13.48 -18.63
C TRP A 20 -7.33 13.74 -18.69
N LEU A 21 -8.00 13.78 -19.85
CA LEU A 21 -9.45 14.03 -19.94
C LEU A 21 -10.30 12.85 -19.43
N PRO A 22 -10.00 11.58 -19.78
CA PRO A 22 -10.66 10.42 -19.18
C PRO A 22 -10.34 10.27 -17.70
N VAL A 23 -9.10 10.55 -17.28
CA VAL A 23 -8.66 10.47 -15.87
C VAL A 23 -9.29 11.58 -15.04
N SER A 24 -9.35 12.82 -15.52
CA SER A 24 -10.01 13.94 -14.83
C SER A 24 -11.52 13.77 -14.78
N ARG A 25 -12.15 13.20 -15.83
CA ARG A 25 -13.54 12.76 -15.78
C ARG A 25 -13.74 11.58 -14.84
N GLY A 26 -12.84 10.61 -14.79
CA GLY A 26 -12.88 9.47 -13.86
C GLY A 26 -12.67 9.88 -12.40
N LEU A 27 -11.84 10.89 -12.14
CA LEU A 27 -11.68 11.51 -10.83
C LEU A 27 -12.92 12.32 -10.47
N ALA A 28 -13.43 13.17 -11.37
CA ALA A 28 -14.64 13.96 -11.15
C ALA A 28 -15.90 13.09 -10.99
N VAL A 29 -16.02 12.02 -11.80
CA VAL A 29 -17.06 11.00 -11.69
C VAL A 29 -16.80 10.12 -10.47
N GLY A 30 -15.57 9.84 -10.06
CA GLY A 30 -15.25 9.18 -8.80
C GLY A 30 -15.72 9.98 -7.58
N TYR A 31 -15.53 11.31 -7.60
CA TYR A 31 -16.08 12.24 -6.61
C TYR A 31 -17.63 12.22 -6.58
N VAL A 32 -18.29 11.98 -7.72
CA VAL A 32 -19.78 11.92 -7.83
C VAL A 32 -20.35 10.51 -7.59
N ALA A 33 -19.65 9.46 -8.03
CA ALA A 33 -20.03 8.06 -7.94
C ALA A 33 -19.78 7.46 -6.54
N THR A 34 -19.06 8.17 -5.68
CA THR A 34 -19.00 7.86 -4.24
C THR A 34 -20.39 7.92 -3.57
N PHE A 35 -21.41 8.51 -4.22
CA PHE A 35 -22.80 8.45 -3.75
C PHE A 35 -23.63 7.28 -4.32
N GLN A 36 -23.16 6.58 -5.36
CA GLN A 36 -23.78 5.34 -5.86
C GLN A 36 -22.96 4.13 -5.44
N VAL A 37 -22.79 3.98 -4.13
CA VAL A 37 -22.21 2.77 -3.53
C VAL A 37 -23.23 1.64 -3.70
N SER A 38 -22.97 0.72 -4.64
CA SER A 38 -23.53 -0.63 -4.52
C SER A 38 -23.05 -1.22 -3.20
N HIS A 39 -23.89 -1.95 -2.47
CA HIS A 39 -23.61 -2.36 -1.08
C HIS A 39 -22.28 -3.14 -0.88
N GLY A 40 -21.65 -3.66 -1.94
CA GLY A 40 -20.32 -4.29 -1.90
C GLY A 40 -19.13 -3.38 -2.24
N SER A 41 -19.33 -2.25 -2.94
CA SER A 41 -18.22 -1.41 -3.43
C SER A 41 -17.52 -0.65 -2.31
N PHE A 42 -18.25 -0.17 -1.30
CA PHE A 42 -17.65 0.52 -0.15
C PHE A 42 -16.79 -0.41 0.70
N ILE A 43 -17.26 -1.64 0.94
CA ILE A 43 -16.48 -2.66 1.66
C ILE A 43 -15.23 -3.01 0.85
N TYR A 44 -15.33 -3.13 -0.47
CA TYR A 44 -14.19 -3.41 -1.35
C TYR A 44 -13.15 -2.28 -1.40
N VAL A 45 -13.59 -1.02 -1.51
CA VAL A 45 -12.70 0.14 -1.49
C VAL A 45 -11.98 0.25 -0.16
N LEU A 46 -12.72 0.06 0.94
CA LEU A 46 -12.19 0.20 2.27
C LEU A 46 -11.31 -1.03 2.63
N SER A 47 -11.58 -2.23 2.11
CA SER A 47 -10.74 -3.41 2.29
C SER A 47 -9.42 -3.30 1.52
N ILE A 48 -9.44 -2.73 0.31
CA ILE A 48 -8.21 -2.33 -0.39
C ILE A 48 -7.48 -1.27 0.41
N ALA A 49 -8.17 -0.23 0.92
CA ALA A 49 -7.53 0.79 1.74
C ALA A 49 -6.91 0.22 3.03
N GLY A 50 -7.55 -0.77 3.65
CA GLY A 50 -7.07 -1.49 4.83
C GLY A 50 -5.91 -2.44 4.55
N GLY A 51 -5.91 -3.11 3.39
CA GLY A 51 -4.81 -3.94 2.92
C GLY A 51 -3.59 -3.14 2.47
N VAL A 52 -3.78 -1.95 1.89
CA VAL A 52 -2.69 -1.11 1.36
C VAL A 52 -1.93 -0.36 2.46
N GLY A 53 -2.44 -0.28 3.69
CA GLY A 53 -1.92 0.66 4.68
C GLY A 53 -0.81 0.11 5.59
N GLY A 54 0.42 0.50 5.30
CA GLY A 54 1.26 1.46 6.07
C GLY A 54 1.42 1.35 7.60
N THR A 55 0.79 0.40 8.29
CA THR A 55 0.72 0.35 9.77
C THR A 55 2.04 -0.11 10.39
N ILE A 56 2.58 -1.20 9.87
CA ILE A 56 3.90 -1.70 10.25
C ILE A 56 4.97 -0.68 9.85
N THR A 57 4.85 -0.06 8.66
CA THR A 57 5.77 0.99 8.20
C THR A 57 5.75 2.21 9.11
N LEU A 58 4.58 2.62 9.60
CA LEU A 58 4.46 3.74 10.54
C LEU A 58 5.13 3.42 11.89
N ALA A 59 5.00 2.18 12.36
CA ALA A 59 5.70 1.73 13.56
C ALA A 59 7.23 1.65 13.33
N ALA A 60 7.66 1.13 12.17
CA ALA A 60 9.06 1.06 11.76
C ALA A 60 9.69 2.44 11.57
N TYR A 61 8.93 3.44 11.13
CA TYR A 61 9.41 4.81 10.94
C TYR A 61 10.03 5.37 12.22
N GLY A 62 9.46 5.07 13.40
CA GLY A 62 10.05 5.43 14.69
C GLY A 62 11.46 4.88 14.92
N TYR A 63 11.74 3.68 14.39
CA TYR A 63 13.07 3.07 14.46
C TYR A 63 14.05 3.73 13.50
N TRP A 64 13.62 4.07 12.28
CA TRP A 64 14.46 4.78 11.33
C TRP A 64 14.83 6.19 11.81
N LEU A 65 13.90 6.89 12.47
CA LEU A 65 14.19 8.16 13.12
C LEU A 65 15.22 8.02 14.24
N ARG A 66 15.14 6.94 15.03
CA ARG A 66 16.12 6.62 16.08
C ARG A 66 17.50 6.38 15.48
N GLU A 67 17.60 5.59 14.41
CA GLU A 67 18.87 5.34 13.70
C GLU A 67 19.45 6.61 13.06
N LYS A 68 18.61 7.52 12.59
CA LYS A 68 19.01 8.83 12.04
C LYS A 68 19.33 9.87 13.12
N GLU A 69 19.15 9.54 14.40
CA GLU A 69 19.30 10.46 15.53
C GLU A 69 18.35 11.68 15.48
N TRP A 70 17.16 11.50 14.87
CA TRP A 70 16.12 12.52 14.75
C TRP A 70 15.17 12.53 15.96
N TYR A 71 15.72 12.69 17.17
CA TYR A 71 14.95 12.60 18.43
C TYR A 71 14.65 13.95 19.11
N THR A 72 15.16 15.06 18.56
CA THR A 72 14.98 16.40 19.15
C THR A 72 13.90 17.21 18.42
N PRO A 73 13.22 18.16 19.10
CA PRO A 73 12.16 18.96 18.50
C PRO A 73 12.55 19.73 17.22
N LYS A 74 13.84 20.05 17.05
CA LYS A 74 14.38 20.69 15.83
C LYS A 74 14.10 19.89 14.55
N TRP A 75 14.00 18.57 14.66
CA TRP A 75 13.76 17.68 13.51
C TRP A 75 12.27 17.57 13.16
N MET A 76 11.36 18.08 13.99
CA MET A 76 9.92 17.94 13.75
C MET A 76 9.48 18.53 12.41
N GLN A 77 10.03 19.69 12.01
CA GLN A 77 9.73 20.29 10.71
C GLN A 77 10.26 19.44 9.55
N VAL A 78 11.45 18.88 9.70
CA VAL A 78 12.08 17.99 8.71
C VAL A 78 11.26 16.71 8.55
N MET A 79 10.87 16.07 9.67
CA MET A 79 10.04 14.87 9.67
C MET A 79 8.66 15.10 9.03
N ARG A 80 8.05 16.28 9.24
CA ARG A 80 6.77 16.63 8.59
C ARG A 80 6.94 16.82 7.09
N MET A 81 8.01 17.48 6.66
CA MET A 81 8.32 17.65 5.24
C MET A 81 8.63 16.31 4.57
N ASP A 82 9.44 15.46 5.21
CA ASP A 82 9.77 14.12 4.75
C ASP A 82 8.50 13.28 4.54
N ASN A 83 7.61 13.22 5.54
CA ASN A 83 6.32 12.54 5.42
C ASN A 83 5.42 13.17 4.34
N ALA A 84 5.37 14.49 4.24
CA ALA A 84 4.55 15.17 3.23
C ALA A 84 5.01 14.83 1.80
N VAL A 85 6.31 14.83 1.55
CA VAL A 85 6.89 14.44 0.25
C VAL A 85 6.64 12.97 -0.01
N ALA A 86 6.86 12.10 0.98
CA ALA A 86 6.62 10.67 0.84
C ALA A 86 5.17 10.37 0.44
N TYR A 87 4.18 10.90 1.17
CA TYR A 87 2.77 10.71 0.85
C TYR A 87 2.35 11.37 -0.46
N ALA A 88 2.92 12.52 -0.83
CA ALA A 88 2.64 13.17 -2.11
C ALA A 88 3.13 12.30 -3.29
N VAL A 89 4.36 11.78 -3.22
CA VAL A 89 4.92 10.91 -4.25
C VAL A 89 4.14 9.59 -4.32
N THR A 90 3.77 8.99 -3.19
CA THR A 90 2.91 7.81 -3.16
C THR A 90 1.55 8.09 -3.79
N GLY A 91 0.94 9.25 -3.51
CA GLY A 91 -0.32 9.66 -4.13
C GLY A 91 -0.21 9.78 -5.65
N ILE A 92 0.86 10.41 -6.15
CA ILE A 92 1.13 10.51 -7.59
C ILE A 92 1.29 9.11 -8.20
N PHE A 93 2.04 8.22 -7.54
CA PHE A 93 2.24 6.85 -8.00
C PHE A 93 0.91 6.07 -8.08
N VAL A 94 0.07 6.15 -7.05
CA VAL A 94 -1.26 5.49 -7.02
C VAL A 94 -2.17 6.03 -8.11
N LEU A 95 -2.18 7.35 -8.35
CA LEU A 95 -2.96 7.95 -9.43
C LEU A 95 -2.45 7.51 -10.80
N ALA A 96 -1.13 7.41 -10.98
CA ALA A 96 -0.53 6.93 -12.22
C ALA A 96 -0.85 5.46 -12.48
N THR A 97 -0.74 4.58 -11.48
CA THR A 97 -1.09 3.17 -11.63
C THR A 97 -2.58 2.96 -11.83
N LEU A 98 -3.44 3.78 -11.22
CA LEU A 98 -4.88 3.77 -11.49
C LEU A 98 -5.18 4.16 -12.94
N ALA A 99 -4.52 5.19 -13.47
CA ALA A 99 -4.66 5.59 -14.87
C ALA A 99 -4.21 4.48 -15.82
N LEU A 100 -3.07 3.83 -15.54
CA LEU A 100 -2.59 2.67 -16.28
C LEU A 100 -3.57 1.50 -16.23
N GLY A 101 -4.12 1.19 -15.05
CA GLY A 101 -5.11 0.12 -14.87
C GLY A 101 -6.43 0.39 -15.61
N ALA A 102 -6.89 1.64 -15.65
CA ALA A 102 -8.06 2.04 -16.40
C ALA A 102 -7.85 1.91 -17.92
N GLU A 103 -6.67 2.30 -18.40
CA GLU A 103 -6.30 2.11 -19.81
C GLU A 103 -6.21 0.62 -20.18
N LEU A 104 -5.74 -0.20 -19.25
CA LEU A 104 -5.73 -1.64 -19.35
C LEU A 104 -7.14 -2.19 -19.52
N LEU A 105 -8.06 -1.91 -18.59
CA LEU A 105 -9.46 -2.34 -18.65
C LEU A 105 -10.18 -1.85 -19.91
N TYR A 106 -9.81 -0.67 -20.42
CA TYR A 106 -10.37 -0.12 -21.65
C TYR A 106 -9.81 -0.79 -22.92
N SER A 107 -8.54 -1.18 -22.91
CA SER A 107 -7.90 -1.96 -23.98
C SER A 107 -8.23 -3.46 -23.90
N ALA A 108 -8.54 -3.94 -22.70
CA ALA A 108 -8.79 -5.32 -22.34
C ALA A 108 -10.31 -5.61 -22.31
N ASN A 109 -10.92 -5.55 -23.50
CA ASN A 109 -11.89 -6.58 -23.86
C ASN A 109 -11.17 -7.93 -24.19
N VAL A 110 -9.88 -8.03 -23.83
CA VAL A 110 -8.95 -9.13 -24.07
C VAL A 110 -8.53 -9.65 -22.71
N ALA A 111 -9.15 -10.77 -22.33
CA ALA A 111 -8.64 -11.80 -21.43
C ALA A 111 -7.82 -11.30 -20.23
N VAL A 112 -8.51 -10.89 -19.16
CA VAL A 112 -8.02 -11.20 -17.80
C VAL A 112 -8.10 -12.72 -17.67
N SER A 113 -7.06 -13.40 -18.17
CA SER A 113 -6.86 -14.81 -17.88
C SER A 113 -6.49 -14.94 -16.40
N ASP A 114 -6.96 -16.00 -15.74
CA ASP A 114 -6.67 -16.39 -14.35
C ASP A 114 -5.17 -16.68 -14.09
N ASN A 115 -4.26 -15.99 -14.78
CA ASN A 115 -2.82 -16.19 -14.72
C ASN A 115 -2.18 -15.09 -13.87
N ASP A 116 -1.21 -15.48 -13.04
CA ASP A 116 -0.50 -14.63 -12.07
C ASP A 116 0.44 -13.59 -12.73
N GLN A 117 0.31 -13.41 -14.05
CA GLN A 117 1.19 -12.62 -14.91
C GLN A 117 0.56 -11.31 -15.40
N GLY A 118 -0.65 -10.95 -14.95
CA GLY A 118 -1.36 -9.76 -15.45
C GLY A 118 -0.58 -8.43 -15.38
N LEU A 119 0.44 -8.33 -14.51
CA LEU A 119 1.36 -7.17 -14.45
C LEU A 119 2.47 -7.22 -15.52
N VAL A 120 2.93 -8.41 -15.90
CA VAL A 120 3.91 -8.62 -16.99
C VAL A 120 3.23 -8.43 -18.34
N ASP A 121 1.99 -8.90 -18.47
CA ASP A 121 1.15 -8.68 -19.66
C ASP A 121 0.95 -7.18 -19.96
N MET A 122 1.03 -6.31 -18.95
CA MET A 122 0.99 -4.85 -19.16
C MET A 122 2.18 -4.34 -19.97
N ALA A 123 3.35 -4.95 -19.81
CA ALA A 123 4.55 -4.53 -20.49
C ALA A 123 4.43 -4.77 -21.99
N ASP A 124 3.78 -5.86 -22.40
CA ASP A 124 3.49 -6.16 -23.81
C ASP A 124 2.51 -5.14 -24.39
N ILE A 125 1.45 -4.80 -23.66
CA ILE A 125 0.48 -3.76 -24.08
C ILE A 125 1.17 -2.39 -24.21
N LEU A 126 2.03 -2.04 -23.27
CA LEU A 126 2.82 -0.80 -23.31
C LEU A 126 3.82 -0.80 -24.47
N GLU A 127 4.40 -1.95 -24.80
CA GLU A 127 5.30 -2.10 -25.94
C GLU A 127 4.56 -1.88 -27.26
N ASP A 128 3.40 -2.51 -27.44
CA ASP A 128 2.58 -2.36 -28.64
C ASP A 128 2.12 -0.90 -28.86
N ARG A 129 1.82 -0.18 -27.77
CA ARG A 129 1.26 1.18 -27.83
C ARG A 129 2.31 2.30 -27.83
N TYR A 130 3.35 2.16 -27.02
CA TYR A 130 4.34 3.22 -26.76
C TYR A 130 5.76 2.81 -27.13
N GLY A 131 5.97 1.59 -27.62
CA GLY A 131 7.24 1.05 -28.06
C GLY A 131 8.08 0.42 -26.94
N THR A 132 9.08 -0.36 -27.35
CA THR A 132 9.96 -1.15 -26.49
C THR A 132 10.64 -0.34 -25.38
N PHE A 133 10.96 0.94 -25.63
CA PHE A 133 11.60 1.78 -24.62
C PHE A 133 10.70 1.99 -23.39
N MET A 134 9.43 2.31 -23.60
CA MET A 134 8.49 2.58 -22.50
C MET A 134 8.13 1.30 -21.74
N SER A 135 8.00 0.17 -22.44
CA SER A 135 7.82 -1.15 -21.81
C SER A 135 9.00 -1.50 -20.89
N LYS A 136 10.24 -1.38 -21.37
CA LYS A 136 11.42 -1.64 -20.54
C LYS A 136 11.53 -0.71 -19.34
N LEU A 137 11.22 0.58 -19.53
CA LEU A 137 11.19 1.56 -18.44
C LEU A 137 10.14 1.19 -17.39
N PHE A 138 8.96 0.75 -17.83
CA PHE A 138 7.90 0.26 -16.95
C PHE A 138 8.35 -0.96 -16.14
N ILE A 139 8.92 -1.99 -16.78
CA ILE A 139 9.39 -3.20 -16.08
C ILE A 139 10.45 -2.86 -15.02
N VAL A 140 11.43 -2.02 -15.37
CA VAL A 140 12.49 -1.62 -14.43
C VAL A 140 11.91 -0.78 -13.28
N GLY A 141 11.00 0.14 -13.58
CA GLY A 141 10.31 0.95 -12.58
C GLY A 141 9.46 0.10 -11.63
N PHE A 142 8.68 -0.82 -12.19
CA PHE A 142 7.87 -1.77 -11.45
C PHE A 142 8.73 -2.66 -10.55
N PHE A 143 9.81 -3.25 -11.08
CA PHE A 143 10.75 -4.05 -10.29
C PHE A 143 11.34 -3.23 -9.15
N SER A 144 11.76 -2.00 -9.43
CA SER A 144 12.34 -1.10 -8.43
C SER A 144 11.33 -0.74 -7.32
N ALA A 145 10.07 -0.48 -7.68
CA ALA A 145 8.98 -0.22 -6.73
C ALA A 145 8.68 -1.44 -5.85
N ALA A 146 8.54 -2.62 -6.45
CA ALA A 146 8.28 -3.87 -5.73
C ALA A 146 9.45 -4.24 -4.80
N PHE A 147 10.68 -4.19 -5.31
CA PHE A 147 11.89 -4.55 -4.57
C PHE A 147 12.14 -3.60 -3.39
N SER A 148 12.01 -2.27 -3.61
CA SER A 148 12.19 -1.28 -2.54
C SER A 148 11.16 -1.43 -1.42
N SER A 149 9.91 -1.80 -1.75
CA SER A 149 8.87 -2.09 -0.75
C SER A 149 9.25 -3.28 0.14
N CYS A 150 9.77 -4.37 -0.45
CA CYS A 150 10.25 -5.53 0.30
C CYS A 150 11.40 -5.17 1.25
N LEU A 151 12.36 -4.35 0.79
CA LEU A 151 13.50 -3.91 1.61
C LEU A 151 13.04 -3.15 2.87
N GLY A 152 12.03 -2.29 2.74
CA GLY A 152 11.47 -1.54 3.86
C GLY A 152 10.93 -2.46 4.97
N VAL A 153 10.19 -3.49 4.59
CA VAL A 153 9.62 -4.47 5.54
C VAL A 153 10.72 -5.33 6.16
N TRP A 154 11.66 -5.84 5.35
CA TRP A 154 12.79 -6.63 5.87
C TRP A 154 13.59 -5.87 6.91
N ASN A 155 13.86 -4.59 6.68
CA ASN A 155 14.60 -3.80 7.65
C ASN A 155 13.73 -3.42 8.86
N GLY A 156 12.58 -2.80 8.64
CA GLY A 156 11.75 -2.24 9.69
C GLY A 156 11.24 -3.30 10.68
N VAL A 157 10.67 -4.39 10.19
CA VAL A 157 10.08 -5.42 11.05
C VAL A 157 11.17 -6.19 11.81
N SER A 158 12.33 -6.41 11.19
CA SER A 158 13.46 -7.05 11.86
C SER A 158 14.02 -6.20 13.00
N LEU A 159 14.02 -4.87 12.87
CA LEU A 159 14.38 -3.97 13.96
C LEU A 159 13.36 -4.03 15.10
N MET A 160 12.07 -3.99 14.77
CA MET A 160 10.98 -4.11 15.76
C MET A 160 11.07 -5.42 16.54
N PHE A 161 11.31 -6.54 15.84
CA PHE A 161 11.48 -7.84 16.47
C PHE A 161 12.72 -7.90 17.36
N ALA A 162 13.85 -7.35 16.90
CA ALA A 162 15.08 -7.31 17.68
C ALA A 162 14.90 -6.51 18.99
N ASP A 163 14.18 -5.38 18.94
CA ASP A 163 13.84 -4.55 20.11
C ASP A 163 12.90 -5.30 21.06
N TYR A 164 11.88 -5.98 20.53
CA TYR A 164 10.97 -6.83 21.31
C TYR A 164 11.71 -7.94 22.08
N ILE A 165 12.61 -8.68 21.41
CA ILE A 165 13.43 -9.70 22.08
C ILE A 165 14.39 -9.07 23.09
N GLY A 166 14.95 -7.90 22.78
CA GLY A 166 15.76 -7.12 23.70
C GLY A 166 15.01 -6.81 24.99
N HIS A 167 13.76 -6.34 24.87
CA HIS A 167 12.89 -6.05 25.99
C HIS A 167 12.58 -7.30 26.82
N LEU A 168 12.17 -8.40 26.18
CA LEU A 168 11.87 -9.67 26.85
C LEU A 168 13.08 -10.23 27.62
N LYS A 169 14.27 -10.12 27.03
CA LYS A 169 15.51 -10.61 27.63
C LYS A 169 16.21 -9.59 28.54
N LYS A 170 15.57 -8.44 28.78
CA LYS A 170 16.12 -7.33 29.60
C LYS A 170 17.53 -6.92 29.15
N ILE A 171 17.77 -6.94 27.85
CA ILE A 171 19.03 -6.49 27.26
C ILE A 171 19.07 -4.96 27.33
N PRO A 172 20.20 -4.35 27.73
CA PRO A 172 20.33 -2.89 27.74
C PRO A 172 20.01 -2.26 26.38
N GLN A 173 19.36 -1.10 26.39
CA GLN A 173 19.12 -0.36 25.14
C GLN A 173 20.45 0.00 24.46
N GLY A 174 20.50 -0.17 23.13
CA GLY A 174 21.70 0.08 22.33
C GLY A 174 22.68 -1.09 22.25
N ASP A 175 22.37 -2.26 22.83
CA ASP A 175 23.20 -3.46 22.69
C ASP A 175 23.35 -3.87 21.21
N PRO A 176 24.57 -4.17 20.73
CA PRO A 176 24.82 -4.56 19.35
C PRO A 176 23.99 -5.76 18.86
N ARG A 177 23.50 -6.62 19.76
CA ARG A 177 22.68 -7.78 19.41
C ARG A 177 21.26 -7.40 18.96
N THR A 178 20.76 -6.24 19.39
CA THR A 178 19.41 -5.74 19.11
C THR A 178 19.40 -4.63 18.06
N ASN A 179 20.57 -4.11 17.69
CA ASN A 179 20.71 -3.08 16.66
C ASN A 179 20.63 -3.68 15.24
N THR A 180 20.67 -2.80 14.24
CA THR A 180 20.74 -3.14 12.81
C THR A 180 21.88 -4.11 12.55
N GLY A 181 21.59 -5.24 11.91
CA GLY A 181 22.59 -6.28 11.65
C GLY A 181 23.00 -7.10 12.89
N GLY A 182 22.39 -6.89 14.05
CA GLY A 182 22.58 -7.70 15.25
C GLY A 182 22.04 -9.13 15.11
N LYS A 183 22.33 -10.00 16.09
CA LYS A 183 21.93 -11.42 16.06
C LYS A 183 20.43 -11.60 15.89
N TYR A 184 19.62 -10.86 16.65
CA TYR A 184 18.16 -11.02 16.63
C TYR A 184 17.55 -10.43 15.35
N TYR A 185 18.10 -9.31 14.86
CA TYR A 185 17.75 -8.73 13.57
C TYR A 185 18.00 -9.73 12.42
N ARG A 186 19.20 -10.32 12.35
CA ARG A 186 19.56 -11.27 11.27
C ARG A 186 18.72 -12.55 11.34
N ALA A 187 18.48 -13.07 12.54
CA ALA A 187 17.68 -14.27 12.72
C ALA A 187 16.25 -14.05 12.21
N TYR A 188 15.65 -12.90 12.52
CA TYR A 188 14.31 -12.58 12.04
C TYR A 188 14.29 -12.26 10.55
N LEU A 189 15.33 -11.62 10.01
CA LEU A 189 15.44 -11.38 8.58
C LEU A 189 15.48 -12.69 7.78
N ILE A 190 16.23 -13.70 8.24
CA ILE A 190 16.23 -15.05 7.65
C ILE A 190 14.82 -15.67 7.75
N TRP A 191 14.17 -15.53 8.90
CA TRP A 191 12.83 -16.05 9.12
C TRP A 191 11.76 -15.33 8.29
N LEU A 192 11.92 -14.05 7.98
CA LEU A 192 11.01 -13.30 7.13
C LEU A 192 11.23 -13.62 5.65
N THR A 193 12.44 -14.02 5.27
CA THR A 193 12.77 -14.34 3.88
C THR A 193 12.41 -15.77 3.50
N PHE A 194 12.93 -16.79 4.22
CA PHE A 194 12.87 -18.17 3.72
C PHE A 194 11.58 -18.92 4.07
N PRO A 195 11.10 -18.94 5.33
CA PRO A 195 9.83 -19.59 5.66
C PRO A 195 8.63 -19.14 4.81
N PRO A 196 8.40 -17.84 4.53
CA PRO A 196 7.29 -17.44 3.70
C PRO A 196 7.41 -17.90 2.24
N MET A 197 8.61 -18.19 1.73
CA MET A 197 8.77 -18.76 0.39
C MET A 197 8.12 -20.14 0.26
N LEU A 198 7.91 -20.88 1.36
CA LEU A 198 7.16 -22.14 1.31
C LEU A 198 5.70 -21.93 0.88
N LEU A 199 5.15 -20.73 1.08
CA LEU A 199 3.81 -20.39 0.60
C LEU A 199 3.73 -20.35 -0.93
N LEU A 200 4.86 -20.17 -1.63
CA LEU A 200 4.91 -20.27 -3.10
C LEU A 200 4.56 -21.68 -3.58
N LEU A 201 4.83 -22.72 -2.76
CA LEU A 201 4.47 -24.10 -3.08
C LEU A 201 2.95 -24.33 -3.07
N LEU A 202 2.17 -23.45 -2.45
CA LEU A 202 0.71 -23.55 -2.42
C LEU A 202 0.07 -23.18 -3.77
N GLY A 203 0.77 -22.43 -4.63
CA GLY A 203 0.29 -22.04 -5.97
C GLY A 203 -1.06 -21.30 -5.97
N LYS A 204 -1.46 -20.70 -4.84
CA LYS A 204 -2.76 -20.04 -4.64
C LYS A 204 -2.58 -18.58 -4.21
N PRO A 205 -2.32 -17.66 -5.15
CA PRO A 205 -2.10 -16.25 -4.83
C PRO A 205 -3.35 -15.57 -4.28
N THR A 206 -4.54 -15.96 -4.74
CA THR A 206 -5.81 -15.41 -4.28
C THR A 206 -6.02 -15.63 -2.78
N GLY A 207 -5.69 -16.81 -2.26
CA GLY A 207 -5.82 -17.12 -0.83
C GLY A 207 -4.88 -16.28 0.04
N LEU A 208 -3.66 -16.03 -0.45
CA LEU A 208 -2.68 -15.16 0.23
C LEU A 208 -3.14 -13.70 0.26
N ILE A 209 -3.72 -13.21 -0.85
CA ILE A 209 -4.29 -11.86 -0.92
C ILE A 209 -5.45 -11.70 0.07
N ILE A 210 -6.35 -12.67 0.13
CA ILE A 210 -7.48 -12.65 1.07
C ILE A 210 -6.97 -12.68 2.52
N ALA A 211 -6.07 -13.61 2.86
CA ALA A 211 -5.51 -13.72 4.21
C ALA A 211 -4.81 -12.41 4.65
N TYR A 212 -4.07 -11.78 3.74
CA TYR A 212 -3.45 -10.48 3.96
C TYR A 212 -4.49 -9.38 4.20
N GLY A 213 -5.56 -9.34 3.40
CA GLY A 213 -6.67 -8.39 3.56
C GLY A 213 -7.36 -8.52 4.93
N VAL A 214 -7.62 -9.76 5.38
CA VAL A 214 -8.24 -10.03 6.69
C VAL A 214 -7.31 -9.58 7.82
N LEU A 215 -6.02 -9.91 7.76
CA LEU A 215 -5.04 -9.45 8.75
C LEU A 215 -4.97 -7.92 8.82
N GLY A 216 -5.00 -7.23 7.67
CA GLY A 216 -5.06 -5.78 7.60
C GLY A 216 -6.30 -5.20 8.27
N ALA A 217 -7.48 -5.75 8.00
CA ALA A 217 -8.73 -5.29 8.59
C ALA A 217 -8.81 -5.49 10.11
N LEU A 218 -8.18 -6.53 10.66
CA LEU A 218 -8.07 -6.72 12.10
C LEU A 218 -7.08 -5.74 12.74
N PHE A 219 -5.97 -5.43 12.06
CA PHE A 219 -4.89 -4.62 12.62
C PHE A 219 -5.15 -3.11 12.54
N MET A 220 -5.83 -2.65 11.49
CA MET A 220 -6.14 -1.23 11.27
C MET A 220 -6.92 -0.55 12.41
N PRO A 221 -8.03 -1.14 12.93
CA PRO A 221 -8.75 -0.60 14.07
C PRO A 221 -7.86 -0.45 15.30
N PHE A 222 -7.06 -1.49 15.59
CA PHE A 222 -6.15 -1.51 16.72
C PHE A 222 -5.17 -0.33 16.65
N LEU A 223 -4.55 -0.10 15.50
CA LEU A 223 -3.59 0.99 15.34
C LEU A 223 -4.26 2.36 15.37
N GLY A 224 -5.37 2.55 14.66
CA GLY A 224 -6.11 3.84 14.63
C GLY A 224 -6.52 4.29 16.02
N LEU A 225 -7.11 3.38 16.80
CA LEU A 225 -7.51 3.64 18.19
C LEU A 225 -6.30 3.86 19.10
N THR A 226 -5.24 3.04 18.98
CA THR A 226 -4.04 3.17 19.81
C THR A 226 -3.35 4.52 19.58
N LEU A 227 -3.20 4.96 18.33
CA LEU A 227 -2.62 6.27 18.02
C LEU A 227 -3.51 7.41 18.49
N LEU A 228 -4.83 7.30 18.35
CA LEU A 228 -5.75 8.30 18.87
C LEU A 228 -5.57 8.48 20.38
N VAL A 229 -5.42 7.39 21.13
CA VAL A 229 -5.15 7.46 22.58
C VAL A 229 -3.75 8.02 22.86
N LEU A 230 -2.71 7.46 22.25
CA LEU A 230 -1.31 7.80 22.53
C LEU A 230 -1.01 9.28 22.23
N LEU A 231 -1.50 9.80 21.10
CA LEU A 231 -1.27 11.18 20.66
C LEU A 231 -2.03 12.22 21.51
N ASN A 232 -3.02 11.78 22.29
CA ASN A 232 -3.75 12.64 23.23
C ASN A 232 -3.32 12.46 24.70
N THR A 233 -2.40 11.55 24.99
CA THR A 233 -1.96 11.22 26.35
C THR A 233 -0.87 12.18 26.87
N LYS A 234 -0.59 12.13 28.18
CA LYS A 234 0.51 12.86 28.86
C LYS A 234 1.90 12.55 28.29
N HIS A 235 2.10 11.39 27.65
CA HIS A 235 3.35 11.00 27.01
C HIS A 235 3.73 11.87 25.80
N THR A 236 2.74 12.55 25.18
CA THR A 236 2.97 13.47 24.06
C THR A 236 3.05 14.91 24.57
N PRO A 237 4.12 15.67 24.25
CA PRO A 237 4.23 17.08 24.59
C PRO A 237 3.03 17.88 24.08
N LYS A 238 2.50 18.81 24.89
CA LYS A 238 1.25 19.55 24.59
C LYS A 238 1.25 20.20 23.19
N GLN A 239 2.38 20.75 22.77
CA GLN A 239 2.54 21.43 21.47
C GLN A 239 2.42 20.50 20.25
N TRP A 240 2.55 19.18 20.44
CA TRP A 240 2.49 18.18 19.36
C TRP A 240 1.29 17.24 19.48
N ARG A 241 0.37 17.51 20.41
CA ARG A 241 -0.87 16.74 20.51
C ARG A 241 -1.79 17.07 19.35
N ASN A 242 -2.65 16.12 19.02
CA ASN A 242 -3.64 16.31 17.98
C ASN A 242 -4.64 17.42 18.35
N GLY A 243 -4.91 18.29 17.37
CA GLY A 243 -6.04 19.21 17.46
C GLY A 243 -7.38 18.49 17.27
N TRP A 244 -8.48 19.20 17.54
CA TRP A 244 -9.82 18.63 17.43
C TRP A 244 -10.12 18.08 16.03
N ILE A 245 -9.70 18.77 14.97
CA ILE A 245 -9.88 18.33 13.56
C ILE A 245 -9.23 16.98 13.31
N VAL A 246 -7.98 16.82 13.74
CA VAL A 246 -7.22 15.58 13.55
C VAL A 246 -7.84 14.45 14.35
N ASN A 247 -8.28 14.72 15.58
CA ASN A 247 -8.97 13.75 16.41
C ASN A 247 -10.30 13.29 15.81
N THR A 248 -11.11 14.22 15.29
CA THR A 248 -12.36 13.90 14.60
C THR A 248 -12.10 13.04 13.37
N LEU A 249 -11.12 13.39 12.54
CA LEU A 249 -10.77 12.61 11.36
C LEU A 249 -10.28 11.20 11.72
N MET A 250 -9.38 11.09 12.71
CA MET A 250 -8.90 9.80 13.19
C MET A 250 -10.01 8.95 13.80
N ALA A 251 -10.96 9.56 14.51
CA ALA A 251 -12.12 8.85 15.05
C ALA A 251 -13.01 8.30 13.93
N VAL A 252 -13.33 9.12 12.92
CA VAL A 252 -14.12 8.68 11.75
C VAL A 252 -13.43 7.52 11.03
N ILE A 253 -12.12 7.63 10.76
CA ILE A 253 -11.34 6.58 10.11
C ILE A 253 -11.32 5.30 10.97
N SER A 254 -11.11 5.43 12.28
CA SER A 254 -11.10 4.28 13.20
C SER A 254 -12.46 3.57 13.22
N VAL A 255 -13.56 4.32 13.26
CA VAL A 255 -14.93 3.76 13.20
C VAL A 255 -15.16 3.03 11.87
N ALA A 256 -14.73 3.60 10.74
CA ALA A 256 -14.84 2.95 9.43
C ALA A 256 -14.08 1.62 9.39
N PHE A 257 -12.86 1.56 9.95
CA PHE A 257 -12.11 0.31 10.04
C PHE A 257 -12.71 -0.70 11.01
N VAL A 258 -13.28 -0.26 12.14
CA VAL A 258 -14.02 -1.15 13.04
C VAL A 258 -15.22 -1.77 12.31
N TYR A 259 -15.96 -0.97 11.55
CA TYR A 259 -17.07 -1.46 10.74
C TYR A 259 -16.61 -2.53 9.74
N LEU A 260 -15.49 -2.30 9.04
CA LEU A 260 -14.91 -3.31 8.16
C LEU A 260 -14.51 -4.59 8.87
N CYS A 261 -13.84 -4.46 10.01
CA CYS A 261 -13.40 -5.60 10.79
C CYS A 261 -14.60 -6.48 11.16
N VAL A 262 -15.70 -5.86 11.61
CA VAL A 262 -16.95 -6.57 11.93
C VAL A 262 -17.58 -7.18 10.69
N SER A 263 -17.67 -6.46 9.57
CA SER A 263 -18.28 -6.98 8.33
C SER A 263 -17.49 -8.17 7.78
N GLN A 264 -16.16 -8.07 7.76
CA GLN A 264 -15.30 -9.11 7.22
C GLN A 264 -15.27 -10.34 8.13
N LEU A 265 -15.35 -10.17 9.45
CA LEU A 265 -15.54 -11.29 10.38
C LEU A 265 -16.90 -11.97 10.19
N GLY A 266 -17.96 -11.19 9.92
CA GLY A 266 -19.30 -11.73 9.65
C GLY A 266 -19.42 -12.49 8.33
N GLU A 267 -18.57 -12.21 7.34
CA GLU A 267 -18.50 -13.00 6.10
C GLU A 267 -17.73 -14.32 6.28
N ILE A 268 -16.84 -14.40 7.28
CA ILE A 268 -15.97 -15.56 7.52
C ILE A 268 -16.63 -16.59 8.46
N LEU A 269 -17.53 -16.16 9.35
CA LEU A 269 -18.25 -16.99 10.34
C LEU A 269 -19.57 -17.51 9.78
#